data_AF-I4BGR6-F1
#
_entry.id   AF-I4BGR6-F1
#
_cell.length_a   1.000
_cell.length_b   1.000
_cell.length_c   1.000
_cell.angle_alpha   90.00
_cell.angle_beta   90.00
_cell.angle_gamma   90.00
#
_symmetry.space_group_name_H-M   'P 1'
#
loop_
_entity.id
_entity.type
_entity.pdbx_description
1 polymer ?
#
loop_
_entity_poly.entity_id
_entity_poly.type
_entity_poly.pdbx_seq_one_letter_code
_entity_poly.pdbx_strand_id
1 'polypeptide(L)'
;MKSVPLRVVTSVESGRTRLRGLSESDLDAIAWDFLGSEFTGLAYANWPIERRVGAYLTHHGMTHLRNNGDAHAAVLQRVLANVGTALRNGTLSAATWASSRRQPRAERIAVSG
;
A
#
# COMPACT_ATOMS: atom_id res chain seq x y z
N MET A 1 -11.60 -1.39 42.22
CA MET A 1 -12.15 -0.77 40.99
C MET A 1 -11.00 -0.45 40.05
N LYS A 2 -11.01 -0.96 38.80
CA LYS A 2 -9.97 -0.67 37.79
C LYS A 2 -10.38 0.60 37.04
N SER A 3 -9.62 1.68 37.21
CA SER A 3 -9.78 2.90 36.43
C SER A 3 -9.08 2.76 35.08
N VAL A 4 -9.86 2.89 34.01
CA VAL A 4 -9.39 3.09 32.64
C VAL A 4 -9.15 4.58 32.44
N PRO A 5 -7.95 5.04 32.03
CA PRO A 5 -7.83 6.38 31.48
C PRO A 5 -8.01 6.35 29.97
N LEU A 6 -9.15 6.91 29.54
CA LEU A 6 -9.39 7.40 28.17
C LEU A 6 -8.33 8.46 27.85
N ARG A 7 -7.40 8.17 26.92
CA ARG A 7 -6.56 9.23 26.34
C ARG A 7 -7.25 9.80 25.11
N VAL A 8 -7.96 10.88 25.39
CA VAL A 8 -8.14 12.10 24.59
C VAL A 8 -7.42 12.09 23.23
N VAL A 9 -8.27 12.18 22.22
CA VAL A 9 -8.02 12.62 20.84
C VAL A 9 -7.50 14.07 20.89
N THR A 10 -6.33 14.35 20.31
CA THR A 10 -6.00 15.70 19.84
C THR A 10 -5.53 15.65 18.40
N SER A 11 -6.43 16.14 17.55
CA SER A 11 -6.24 16.50 16.15
C SER A 11 -5.07 17.47 15.98
N VAL A 12 -4.15 17.14 15.07
CA VAL A 12 -3.29 18.11 14.39
C VAL A 12 -3.59 17.99 12.90
N GLU A 13 -4.68 18.62 12.48
CA GLU A 13 -5.01 18.81 11.08
C GLU A 13 -4.17 19.98 10.53
N SER A 14 -3.15 19.65 9.74
CA SER A 14 -2.40 20.65 8.98
C SER A 14 -2.17 20.16 7.55
N GLY A 15 -3.18 20.41 6.71
CA GLY A 15 -2.93 21.09 5.45
C GLY A 15 -2.64 20.22 4.23
N ARG A 16 -3.65 19.48 3.77
CA ARG A 16 -4.33 19.71 2.47
C ARG A 16 -5.34 18.59 2.22
N THR A 17 -6.61 18.94 2.40
CA THR A 17 -7.76 18.30 1.74
C THR A 17 -7.90 16.79 1.97
N ARG A 18 -8.60 16.46 3.06
CA ARG A 18 -9.24 15.16 3.32
C ARG A 18 -9.67 14.50 2.01
N LEU A 19 -9.09 13.34 1.72
CA LEU A 19 -9.71 12.36 0.82
C LEU A 19 -10.86 11.71 1.58
N ARG A 20 -11.89 12.53 1.86
CA ARG A 20 -13.13 12.30 2.64
C ARG A 20 -13.10 11.17 3.68
N GLY A 21 -12.16 11.20 4.63
CA GLY A 21 -12.22 10.37 5.85
C GLY A 21 -10.92 9.70 6.25
N LEU A 22 -9.92 9.65 5.37
CA LEU A 22 -8.60 9.13 5.71
C LEU A 22 -7.63 10.25 6.04
N SER A 23 -7.01 10.16 7.21
CA SER A 23 -5.85 10.95 7.59
C SER A 23 -4.59 10.41 6.92
N GLU A 24 -3.51 11.20 6.95
CA GLU A 24 -2.20 10.74 6.48
C GLU A 24 -1.72 9.49 7.24
N SER A 25 -2.04 9.40 8.54
CA SER A 25 -1.73 8.25 9.37
C SER A 25 -2.51 7.00 8.96
N ASP A 26 -3.76 7.14 8.54
CA ASP A 26 -4.55 6.01 8.03
C ASP A 26 -3.99 5.50 6.70
N LEU A 27 -3.59 6.42 5.81
CA LEU A 27 -2.94 6.07 4.55
C LEU A 27 -1.59 5.38 4.77
N ASP A 28 -0.83 5.83 5.77
CA ASP A 28 0.42 5.20 6.16
C ASP A 28 0.18 3.79 6.74
N ALA A 29 -0.82 3.62 7.61
CA ALA A 29 -1.18 2.32 8.15
C ALA A 29 -1.56 1.33 7.04
N ILE A 30 -2.42 1.75 6.11
CA ILE A 30 -2.81 0.95 4.93
C ILE A 30 -1.58 0.59 4.09
N ALA A 31 -0.65 1.53 3.91
CA ALA A 31 0.57 1.30 3.15
C ALA A 31 1.49 0.28 3.84
N TRP A 32 1.67 0.38 5.15
CA TRP A 32 2.46 -0.57 5.93
C TRP A 32 1.86 -1.98 5.92
N ASP A 33 0.54 -2.09 6.07
CA ASP A 33 -0.16 -3.38 5.97
C ASP A 33 0.00 -3.99 4.58
N PHE A 34 -0.12 -3.19 3.52
CA PHE A 34 0.15 -3.63 2.15
C PHE A 34 1.59 -4.16 2.02
N LEU A 35 2.58 -3.43 2.56
CA LEU A 35 4.00 -3.79 2.44
C LEU A 35 4.36 -5.10 3.16
N GLY A 36 3.64 -5.44 4.22
CA GLY A 36 3.77 -6.73 4.93
C GLY A 36 2.89 -7.86 4.36
N SER A 37 2.04 -7.56 3.37
CA SER A 37 1.08 -8.53 2.84
C SER A 37 1.66 -9.41 1.71
N GLU A 38 0.93 -10.47 1.40
CA GLU A 38 1.22 -11.38 0.28
C GLU A 38 1.23 -10.68 -1.09
N PHE A 39 0.59 -9.52 -1.23
CA PHE A 39 0.53 -8.76 -2.48
C PHE A 39 1.88 -8.17 -2.89
N THR A 40 2.86 -8.14 -1.98
CA THR A 40 4.26 -7.84 -2.31
C THR A 40 5.06 -9.06 -2.74
N GLY A 41 4.43 -10.24 -2.67
CA GLY A 41 4.96 -11.56 -2.96
C GLY A 41 5.25 -11.85 -4.43
N LEU A 42 5.93 -12.98 -4.68
CA LEU A 42 6.24 -13.45 -6.03
C LEU A 42 4.98 -13.77 -6.85
N ALA A 43 3.89 -14.19 -6.20
CA ALA A 43 2.62 -14.49 -6.85
C ALA A 43 2.06 -13.31 -7.65
N TYR A 44 2.41 -12.08 -7.25
CA TYR A 44 1.99 -10.85 -7.89
C TYR A 44 3.13 -10.12 -8.60
N ALA A 45 4.32 -10.74 -8.72
CA ALA A 45 5.53 -10.12 -9.26
C ALA A 45 5.37 -9.57 -10.69
N ASN A 46 4.47 -10.16 -11.48
CA ASN A 46 4.15 -9.75 -12.85
C ASN A 46 3.17 -8.58 -12.93
N TRP A 47 2.59 -8.15 -11.82
CA TRP A 47 1.66 -7.03 -11.81
C TRP A 47 2.40 -5.74 -11.49
N PRO A 48 2.06 -4.62 -12.15
CA PRO A 48 2.57 -3.31 -11.74
C PRO A 48 2.09 -2.99 -10.31
N ILE A 49 2.87 -2.20 -9.56
CA ILE A 49 2.61 -1.91 -8.15
C ILE A 49 1.21 -1.33 -7.94
N GLU A 50 0.75 -0.48 -8.85
CA GLU A 50 -0.59 0.11 -8.87
C GLU A 50 -1.68 -0.97 -8.88
N ARG A 51 -1.50 -2.01 -9.70
CA ARG A 51 -2.45 -3.11 -9.79
C ARG A 51 -2.42 -3.99 -8.54
N ARG A 52 -1.25 -4.17 -7.91
CA ARG A 52 -1.13 -4.90 -6.63
C ARG A 52 -1.86 -4.17 -5.50
N VAL A 53 -1.67 -2.85 -5.40
CA VAL A 53 -2.39 -2.01 -4.45
C VAL A 53 -3.90 -2.09 -4.68
N GLY A 54 -4.36 -1.99 -5.94
CA GLY A 54 -5.79 -2.13 -6.24
C GLY A 54 -6.38 -3.50 -5.88
N ALA A 55 -5.60 -4.58 -6.05
CA ALA A 55 -5.99 -5.93 -5.65
C ALA A 55 -6.08 -6.08 -4.14
N TYR A 56 -5.08 -5.59 -3.41
CA TYR A 56 -5.08 -5.53 -1.94
C TYR A 56 -6.30 -4.76 -1.42
N LEU A 57 -6.56 -3.55 -1.93
CA LEU A 57 -7.72 -2.77 -1.51
C LEU A 57 -9.05 -3.50 -1.78
N THR A 58 -9.16 -4.21 -2.89
CA THR A 58 -10.36 -5.02 -3.19
C THR A 58 -10.49 -6.18 -2.20
N HIS A 59 -9.40 -6.90 -1.95
CA HIS A 59 -9.36 -8.08 -1.07
C HIS A 59 -9.75 -7.74 0.37
N HIS A 60 -9.36 -6.55 0.85
CA HIS A 60 -9.65 -6.08 2.20
C HIS A 60 -10.94 -5.24 2.31
N GLY A 61 -11.82 -5.28 1.29
CA GLY A 61 -13.12 -4.58 1.33
C GLY A 61 -13.03 -3.06 1.16
N MET A 62 -11.85 -2.51 0.87
CA MET A 62 -11.58 -1.10 0.65
C MET A 62 -11.84 -0.66 -0.81
N THR A 63 -12.85 -1.24 -1.46
CA THR A 63 -13.19 -0.97 -2.87
C THR A 63 -13.52 0.51 -3.12
N HIS A 64 -14.00 1.24 -2.11
CA HIS A 64 -14.22 2.68 -2.19
C HIS A 64 -12.92 3.47 -2.39
N LEU A 65 -11.80 3.05 -1.78
CA LEU A 65 -10.48 3.65 -2.00
C LEU A 65 -9.93 3.30 -3.37
N ARG A 66 -10.16 2.07 -3.83
CA ARG A 66 -9.77 1.64 -5.18
C ARG A 66 -10.49 2.44 -6.27
N ASN A 67 -11.78 2.68 -6.09
CA ASN A 67 -12.60 3.37 -7.10
C ASN A 67 -12.43 4.89 -7.07
N ASN A 68 -11.93 5.45 -5.97
CA ASN A 68 -11.57 6.87 -5.89
C ASN A 68 -10.10 7.04 -6.34
N GLY A 69 -9.92 7.62 -7.53
CA GLY A 69 -8.59 7.81 -8.13
C GLY A 69 -7.61 8.57 -7.24
N ASP A 70 -8.07 9.58 -6.50
CA ASP A 70 -7.22 10.37 -5.60
C ASP A 70 -6.83 9.56 -4.35
N ALA A 71 -7.77 8.81 -3.77
CA ALA A 71 -7.50 7.95 -2.63
C ALA A 71 -6.54 6.81 -3.00
N HIS A 72 -6.76 6.17 -4.14
CA HIS A 72 -5.87 5.15 -4.67
C HIS A 72 -4.46 5.72 -4.90
N ALA A 73 -4.35 6.90 -5.53
CA ALA A 73 -3.08 7.57 -5.75
C ALA A 73 -2.38 7.90 -4.42
N ALA A 74 -3.12 8.37 -3.41
CA ALA A 74 -2.55 8.70 -2.10
C ALA A 74 -1.99 7.47 -1.37
N VAL A 75 -2.73 6.35 -1.37
CA VAL A 75 -2.23 5.07 -0.83
C VAL A 75 -0.96 4.63 -1.57
N LEU A 76 -0.96 4.70 -2.90
CA LEU A 76 0.20 4.35 -3.71
C LEU A 76 1.42 5.21 -3.37
N GLN A 77 1.24 6.53 -3.21
CA GLN A 77 2.33 7.42 -2.81
C GLN A 77 2.91 7.03 -1.44
N ARG A 78 2.05 6.70 -0.46
CA ARG A 78 2.52 6.24 0.86
C ARG A 78 3.22 4.89 0.81
N VAL A 79 2.76 3.96 -0.03
CA VAL A 79 3.46 2.69 -0.28
C VAL A 79 4.86 2.97 -0.80
N LEU A 80 5.00 3.74 -1.88
CA LEU A 80 6.28 4.03 -2.51
C LEU A 80 7.24 4.79 -1.57
N ALA A 81 6.72 5.71 -0.76
CA ALA A 81 7.50 6.42 0.25
C ALA A 81 8.05 5.48 1.34
N ASN A 82 7.29 4.45 1.73
CA ASN A 82 7.65 3.56 2.83
C ASN A 82 8.45 2.31 2.39
N VAL A 83 8.52 1.98 1.09
CA VAL A 83 9.28 0.81 0.57
C VAL A 83 10.71 0.77 1.11
N GLY A 84 11.45 1.90 1.05
CA GLY A 84 12.85 1.93 1.49
C GLY A 84 13.00 1.63 2.98
N THR A 85 12.07 2.10 3.81
CA THR A 85 12.05 1.82 5.24
C THR A 85 11.61 0.38 5.52
N ALA A 86 10.62 -0.13 4.79
CA ALA A 86 10.14 -1.50 4.90
C ALA A 86 11.22 -2.54 4.52
N LEU A 87 12.08 -2.22 3.56
CA LEU A 87 13.23 -3.07 3.22
C LEU A 87 14.28 -3.08 4.35
N ARG A 88 14.54 -1.92 4.97
CA ARG A 88 15.54 -1.79 6.05
C ARG A 88 15.11 -2.46 7.34
N ASN A 89 13.82 -2.42 7.67
CA ASN A 89 13.28 -3.02 8.89
C ASN A 89 12.81 -4.47 8.71
N GLY A 90 12.91 -5.03 7.50
CA GLY A 90 12.54 -6.41 7.19
C GLY A 90 11.05 -6.67 7.00
N THR A 91 10.19 -5.65 7.08
CA THR A 91 8.75 -5.78 6.79
C THR A 91 8.52 -6.23 5.34
N LEU A 92 9.33 -5.72 4.42
CA LEU A 92 9.33 -6.12 3.02
C LEU A 92 10.57 -6.97 2.72
N SER A 93 10.36 -8.18 2.22
CA SER A 93 11.46 -9.04 1.78
C SER A 93 12.17 -8.44 0.56
N ALA A 94 13.45 -8.10 0.73
CA ALA A 94 14.28 -7.55 -0.34
C ALA A 94 14.42 -8.51 -1.53
N ALA A 95 14.52 -9.81 -1.28
CA ALA A 95 14.59 -10.83 -2.32
C ALA A 95 13.32 -10.84 -3.18
N THR A 96 12.17 -10.78 -2.53
CA THR A 96 10.85 -10.81 -3.17
C THR A 96 10.55 -9.50 -3.91
N TRP A 97 10.90 -8.36 -3.31
CA TRP A 97 10.72 -7.04 -3.90
C TRP A 97 11.64 -6.77 -5.09
N ALA A 98 12.92 -7.14 -5.01
CA ALA A 98 13.86 -6.97 -6.11
C ALA A 98 13.50 -7.87 -7.31
N SER A 99 13.04 -9.09 -7.04
CA SER A 99 12.56 -10.01 -8.09
C SER A 99 11.28 -9.49 -8.75
N SER A 100 10.42 -8.81 -7.98
CA SER A 100 9.22 -8.14 -8.48
C SER A 100 9.49 -6.92 -9.37
N ARG A 101 10.57 -6.16 -9.15
CA ARG A 101 10.93 -4.99 -9.99
C ARG A 101 11.77 -5.33 -11.21
N ARG A 102 12.40 -6.51 -11.25
CA ARG A 102 13.26 -6.95 -12.37
C ARG A 102 12.50 -7.45 -13.59
N GLN A 103 11.16 -7.46 -13.59
CA GLN A 103 10.41 -7.75 -14.80
C GLN A 103 10.23 -6.49 -15.65
N PRO A 104 10.91 -6.38 -16.81
CA PRO A 104 10.73 -5.25 -17.71
C PRO A 104 9.29 -5.21 -18.22
N ARG A 105 8.78 -4.00 -18.44
CA ARG A 105 7.46 -3.67 -19.02
C ARG A 105 7.26 -4.20 -20.46
N ALA A 106 8.18 -5.02 -20.98
CA ALA A 106 8.20 -5.49 -22.35
C ALA A 106 8.45 -7.00 -22.40
N GLU A 107 7.43 -7.79 -22.10
CA GLU A 107 7.21 -9.06 -22.78
C GLU A 107 5.70 -9.27 -22.97
N ARG A 108 5.10 -8.30 -23.66
CA ARG A 108 3.96 -8.60 -24.52
C ARG A 108 4.54 -9.04 -25.85
N ILE A 109 4.19 -10.25 -26.27
CA ILE A 109 4.36 -10.84 -27.61
C ILE A 109 5.68 -11.62 -27.81
N ALA A 110 5.68 -12.91 -27.45
CA ALA A 110 6.08 -14.02 -28.33
C ALA A 110 5.93 -15.38 -27.63
N VAL A 111 4.86 -16.10 -27.99
CA VAL A 111 4.71 -17.57 -28.04
C VAL A 111 3.33 -17.72 -28.70
N SER A 112 3.21 -17.85 -30.03
CA SER A 112 3.66 -18.90 -30.96
C SER A 112 3.12 -20.27 -30.56
N GLY A 113 2.10 -20.72 -31.29
CA GLY A 113 1.36 -21.97 -31.14
C GLY A 113 -0.02 -21.83 -31.75
#